data_AF-A0A9W8DPA7-F1
#
_entry.id   AF-A0A9W8DPA7-F1
#
_cell.length_a   1.000
_cell.length_b   1.000
_cell.length_c   1.000
_cell.angle_alpha   90.00
_cell.angle_beta   90.00
_cell.angle_gamma   90.00
#
_symmetry.space_group_name_H-M   'P 1'
#
loop_
_entity.id
_entity.type
_entity.pdbx_description
1 polymer ?
#
loop_
_entity_poly.entity_id
_entity_poly.type
_entity_poly.pdbx_seq_one_letter_code
_entity_poly.pdbx_strand_id
1 'polypeptide(L)'
;MDNNKDNSRKLIGKKKDLDNDPIVSYEYGSLPSSSSSPFYDHPNKETIRTRNSLATGHYDDTTNDTNSSNTTTTVTSIQDKNMIKEKEQYLGWFSNKPRNPQTPSPLSSPNPKRKGHELFCQMIKNMIAITTTTTSNNTIKKLGFEFIKILGITLLVFLVLFLIMIPVSTQMTKDSTDYSKAQFNWTTDPRSYLTPMDPDFGNYNILLDAHSHTTYSDGKMTPEQLVEYSRANGYNALIVTDHQTVSGGLAAEKYALEKYPGEFIVIPGMEYRIHMNFIGINQTIPVHPAFPTDQDMREVIDKVHEMGGMVIVNHIPWSTKIELPWNIATLPDHPTRQTLMDMGVDGFEVINVSTFDLPTYQLLQRPENKNRFSMVTGSDVHSPDTAYAWTVLNAREFTKDAILDEIRNRRTSLLFDAAGLRQKANIPSNPQFYVMAPITMLSLYFASFYQTLRGMYSFQGSFCQPQRVEVYGSMFGFLVLWIVLFIVVGMGCAFVVGRVKCKIMEVVKKKKERKMRLSRSGSSNNEDDNGDDSLSVSPISSSTTHLINHSNNNL
;
A
#
# COMPACT_ATOMS: atom_id res chain seq x y z
N MET A 1 -49.34 -66.05 9.67
CA MET A 1 -50.27 -64.93 9.39
C MET A 1 -49.39 -63.76 8.96
N ASP A 2 -48.83 -63.70 7.75
CA ASP A 2 -49.36 -63.83 6.39
C ASP A 2 -49.87 -62.50 5.82
N ASN A 3 -49.41 -62.21 4.59
CA ASN A 3 -49.75 -61.13 3.61
C ASN A 3 -49.04 -59.75 3.71
N ASN A 4 -48.14 -59.41 2.75
CA ASN A 4 -48.36 -58.90 1.35
C ASN A 4 -48.64 -57.37 1.33
N LYS A 5 -48.21 -56.52 0.39
CA LYS A 5 -47.40 -56.59 -0.83
C LYS A 5 -47.18 -55.13 -1.32
N ASP A 6 -45.99 -54.88 -1.84
CA ASP A 6 -45.63 -54.08 -3.03
C ASP A 6 -46.68 -53.21 -3.76
N ASN A 7 -46.29 -51.98 -4.12
CA ASN A 7 -46.57 -51.44 -5.47
C ASN A 7 -45.72 -50.20 -5.84
N SER A 8 -44.80 -50.46 -6.77
CA SER A 8 -44.13 -49.51 -7.66
C SER A 8 -45.06 -48.67 -8.56
N ARG A 9 -44.63 -47.47 -8.97
CA ARG A 9 -44.81 -46.96 -10.36
C ARG A 9 -43.80 -45.85 -10.72
N LYS A 10 -43.06 -46.14 -11.79
CA LYS A 10 -42.22 -45.26 -12.63
C LYS A 10 -43.02 -44.08 -13.19
N LEU A 11 -42.35 -42.94 -13.38
CA LEU A 11 -42.50 -42.13 -14.61
C LEU A 11 -41.13 -41.61 -15.06
N ILE A 12 -40.89 -41.81 -16.36
CA ILE A 12 -39.68 -41.59 -17.12
C ILE A 12 -39.78 -40.22 -17.82
N GLY A 13 -38.66 -39.49 -17.88
CA GLY A 13 -38.27 -38.72 -19.07
C GLY A 13 -38.47 -37.20 -19.01
N LYS A 14 -37.35 -36.45 -19.01
CA LYS A 14 -36.83 -35.83 -20.25
C LYS A 14 -35.46 -35.18 -20.00
N LYS A 15 -34.45 -35.75 -20.67
CA LYS A 15 -33.23 -35.05 -21.10
C LYS A 15 -33.63 -33.88 -21.99
N LYS A 16 -33.02 -32.72 -21.78
CA LYS A 16 -32.86 -31.68 -22.79
C LYS A 16 -31.42 -31.17 -22.69
N ASP A 17 -30.59 -31.71 -23.57
CA ASP A 17 -29.39 -31.05 -24.08
C ASP A 17 -29.88 -29.87 -24.94
N LEU A 18 -29.29 -28.69 -24.76
CA LEU A 18 -29.20 -27.64 -25.78
C LEU A 18 -27.99 -26.76 -25.45
N ASP A 19 -27.01 -26.86 -26.35
CA ASP A 19 -25.78 -26.09 -26.45
C ASP A 19 -26.01 -24.59 -26.73
N ASN A 20 -24.93 -23.85 -26.50
CA ASN A 20 -24.48 -22.62 -27.20
C ASN A 20 -25.23 -21.29 -26.97
N ASP A 21 -24.55 -20.38 -26.24
CA ASP A 21 -24.10 -19.03 -26.67
C ASP A 21 -24.08 -18.02 -25.50
N PRO A 22 -23.29 -16.93 -25.54
CA PRO A 22 -21.89 -16.81 -25.94
C PRO A 22 -21.02 -16.31 -24.77
N ILE A 23 -19.71 -16.56 -24.87
CA ILE A 23 -18.68 -15.99 -23.99
C ILE A 23 -18.70 -14.47 -24.12
N VAL A 24 -19.19 -13.78 -23.08
CA VAL A 24 -18.95 -12.34 -22.91
C VAL A 24 -17.66 -12.21 -22.10
N SER A 25 -16.56 -12.01 -22.81
CA SER A 25 -15.28 -11.61 -22.25
C SER A 25 -15.40 -10.22 -21.64
N TYR A 26 -15.49 -10.14 -20.31
CA TYR A 26 -15.19 -8.91 -19.60
C TYR A 26 -13.68 -8.83 -19.42
N GLU A 27 -13.04 -7.99 -20.23
CA GLU A 27 -11.68 -7.52 -19.98
C GLU A 27 -11.65 -6.81 -18.62
N TYR A 28 -11.10 -7.47 -17.61
CA TYR A 28 -10.70 -6.81 -16.37
C TYR A 28 -9.37 -6.10 -16.59
N GLY A 29 -9.44 -4.77 -16.68
CA GLY A 29 -8.28 -3.89 -16.56
C GLY A 29 -7.57 -4.17 -15.24
N SER A 30 -6.40 -4.76 -15.35
CA SER A 30 -5.51 -5.08 -14.23
C SER A 30 -4.76 -3.82 -13.80
N LEU A 31 -4.88 -3.43 -12.52
CA LEU A 31 -3.93 -2.53 -11.84
C LEU A 31 -3.09 -3.38 -10.88
N PRO A 32 -1.75 -3.22 -10.87
CA PRO A 32 -0.86 -4.19 -10.25
C PRO A 32 -0.73 -4.01 -8.73
N SER A 33 -0.75 -5.14 -8.03
CA SER A 33 -0.11 -5.33 -6.73
C SER A 33 1.41 -5.16 -6.88
N SER A 34 2.00 -4.34 -6.03
CA SER A 34 3.45 -4.10 -6.01
C SER A 34 4.18 -5.25 -5.32
N SER A 35 4.58 -6.25 -6.09
CA SER A 35 5.73 -7.10 -5.81
C SER A 35 6.65 -7.10 -7.04
N SER A 36 7.48 -6.06 -7.15
CA SER A 36 8.44 -5.96 -8.24
C SER A 36 9.67 -6.82 -7.94
N SER A 37 9.67 -8.06 -8.44
CA SER A 37 10.90 -8.80 -8.74
C SER A 37 11.25 -8.55 -10.21
N PRO A 38 12.45 -8.04 -10.56
CA PRO A 38 12.80 -7.85 -11.95
C PRO A 38 13.15 -9.21 -12.60
N PHE A 39 12.44 -9.52 -13.69
CA PHE A 39 12.86 -10.49 -14.70
C PHE A 39 14.28 -10.15 -15.19
N TYR A 40 15.18 -11.13 -15.16
CA TYR A 40 16.45 -11.07 -15.87
C TYR A 40 16.43 -12.06 -17.03
N ASP A 41 16.54 -11.52 -18.24
CA ASP A 41 16.85 -12.23 -19.46
C ASP A 41 18.33 -12.66 -19.46
N HIS A 42 18.59 -13.91 -19.82
CA HIS A 42 19.93 -14.42 -20.11
C HIS A 42 20.48 -13.81 -21.41
N PRO A 43 21.81 -13.65 -21.50
CA PRO A 43 22.47 -14.35 -22.60
C PRO A 43 23.79 -15.05 -22.20
N ASN A 44 23.87 -16.31 -22.66
CA ASN A 44 25.01 -17.08 -23.16
C ASN A 44 26.38 -17.09 -22.45
N LYS A 45 26.73 -18.32 -22.05
CA LYS A 45 27.97 -19.07 -22.32
C LYS A 45 29.30 -18.35 -22.04
N GLU A 46 29.92 -18.75 -20.93
CA GLU A 46 31.34 -19.11 -20.94
C GLU A 46 31.62 -20.26 -19.94
N THR A 47 32.05 -21.38 -20.51
CA THR A 47 32.63 -22.54 -19.83
C THR A 47 33.98 -22.19 -19.21
N ILE A 48 34.14 -22.31 -17.88
CA ILE A 48 35.46 -22.55 -17.27
C ILE A 48 35.34 -23.62 -16.17
N ARG A 49 36.31 -24.54 -16.24
CA ARG A 49 36.45 -25.80 -15.52
C ARG A 49 36.73 -25.66 -14.01
N THR A 50 36.16 -26.60 -13.27
CA THR A 50 36.64 -27.25 -12.03
C THR A 50 37.99 -26.85 -11.43
N ARG A 51 38.02 -26.67 -10.10
CA ARG A 51 39.00 -27.36 -9.22
C ARG A 51 38.54 -27.38 -7.76
N ASN A 52 38.46 -28.59 -7.21
CA ASN A 52 38.49 -28.90 -5.78
C ASN A 52 39.81 -28.45 -5.16
N SER A 53 39.77 -27.97 -3.92
CA SER A 53 40.78 -28.34 -2.92
C SER A 53 40.23 -28.17 -1.50
N LEU A 54 40.07 -29.32 -0.84
CA LEU A 54 40.13 -29.48 0.61
C LEU A 54 41.45 -28.92 1.15
N ALA A 55 41.41 -28.27 2.31
CA ALA A 55 42.55 -28.22 3.23
C ALA A 55 42.05 -28.05 4.67
N THR A 56 42.14 -29.16 5.39
CA THR A 56 42.14 -29.31 6.85
C THR A 56 43.39 -28.66 7.47
N GLY A 57 43.27 -28.16 8.70
CA GLY A 57 44.43 -27.74 9.50
C GLY A 57 44.07 -27.28 10.91
N HIS A 58 43.92 -28.24 11.82
CA HIS A 58 44.07 -28.07 13.28
C HIS A 58 45.55 -27.80 13.62
N TYR A 59 45.83 -26.90 14.58
CA TYR A 59 46.62 -27.23 15.77
C TYR A 59 46.60 -26.10 16.82
N ASP A 60 46.49 -26.54 18.07
CA ASP A 60 46.46 -25.81 19.34
C ASP A 60 47.80 -25.12 19.70
N ASP A 61 47.75 -24.04 20.50
CA ASP A 61 47.83 -24.08 21.98
C ASP A 61 48.61 -22.92 22.64
N THR A 62 48.10 -22.52 23.80
CA THR A 62 48.76 -21.97 25.01
C THR A 62 49.31 -20.52 25.13
N THR A 63 48.61 -19.78 26.02
CA THR A 63 49.07 -19.15 27.28
C THR A 63 49.59 -17.69 27.37
N ASN A 64 48.89 -16.97 28.27
CA ASN A 64 49.32 -16.12 29.39
C ASN A 64 49.67 -14.61 29.22
N ASP A 65 48.77 -13.83 29.85
CA ASP A 65 49.01 -12.87 30.95
C ASP A 65 49.53 -11.42 30.72
N THR A 66 48.64 -10.51 31.17
CA THR A 66 48.85 -9.31 32.00
C THR A 66 49.20 -7.93 31.42
N ASN A 67 48.26 -7.02 31.75
CA ASN A 67 48.40 -5.64 32.28
C ASN A 67 48.87 -4.44 31.43
N SER A 68 47.90 -3.50 31.33
CA SER A 68 47.97 -2.05 31.53
C SER A 68 48.75 -1.17 30.55
N SER A 69 48.06 -0.20 29.92
CA SER A 69 48.04 1.19 30.42
C SER A 69 47.31 2.15 29.46
N ASN A 70 46.54 3.04 30.10
CA ASN A 70 45.95 4.31 29.72
C ASN A 70 46.32 4.97 28.37
N THR A 71 45.30 5.55 27.71
CA THR A 71 45.30 7.00 27.46
C THR A 71 43.89 7.55 27.20
N THR A 72 43.51 8.48 28.06
CA THR A 72 42.32 9.34 28.03
C THR A 72 42.56 10.52 27.09
N THR A 73 41.56 10.96 26.32
CA THR A 73 41.47 12.39 25.93
C THR A 73 40.01 12.82 25.84
N THR A 74 39.61 13.59 26.84
CA THR A 74 38.40 14.42 26.87
C THR A 74 38.84 15.86 26.64
N VAL A 75 38.21 16.62 25.73
CA VAL A 75 38.27 18.08 25.78
C VAL A 75 36.90 18.67 25.49
N THR A 76 36.46 19.45 26.47
CA THR A 76 35.25 20.25 26.61
C THR A 76 35.30 21.59 25.87
N SER A 77 34.09 22.13 25.67
CA SER A 77 33.67 23.46 25.23
C SER A 77 34.48 24.68 25.69
N ILE A 78 34.62 25.68 24.81
CA ILE A 78 34.82 27.10 25.16
C ILE A 78 34.02 27.99 24.19
N GLN A 79 33.24 28.92 24.76
CA GLN A 79 32.66 30.12 24.14
C GLN A 79 33.64 31.30 24.27
N ASP A 80 33.72 32.17 23.25
CA ASP A 80 33.65 33.65 23.38
C ASP A 80 33.79 34.31 21.97
N LYS A 81 32.76 35.02 21.48
CA LYS A 81 32.55 36.49 21.43
C LYS A 81 33.45 37.28 20.46
N ASN A 82 32.86 37.89 19.41
CA ASN A 82 32.61 39.35 19.34
C ASN A 82 32.09 39.89 17.99
N MET A 83 31.43 41.06 18.09
CA MET A 83 30.91 42.05 17.10
C MET A 83 29.40 41.95 16.79
N ILE A 84 28.50 42.74 17.41
CA ILE A 84 28.22 44.20 17.30
C ILE A 84 27.74 44.52 15.86
N LYS A 85 26.53 45.02 15.53
CA LYS A 85 25.57 45.95 16.17
C LYS A 85 24.22 45.94 15.42
N GLU A 86 23.14 46.31 16.14
CA GLU A 86 21.94 47.08 15.69
C GLU A 86 20.99 46.48 14.62
N LYS A 87 19.66 46.61 14.67
CA LYS A 87 18.66 47.11 15.64
C LYS A 87 17.27 46.78 15.05
N GLU A 88 16.25 46.83 15.90
CA GLU A 88 14.80 47.01 15.63
C GLU A 88 13.91 45.77 15.64
N GLN A 89 13.06 45.77 16.68
CA GLN A 89 11.98 44.85 16.95
C GLN A 89 10.76 45.70 17.31
N TYR A 90 9.59 45.16 16.96
CA TYR A 90 8.23 45.47 17.40
C TYR A 90 7.29 46.29 16.51
N LEU A 91 6.38 45.51 15.91
CA LEU A 91 5.03 45.82 15.47
C LEU A 91 4.10 46.12 16.66
N GLY A 92 3.15 47.02 16.43
CA GLY A 92 1.86 47.03 17.11
C GLY A 92 1.19 48.40 17.15
N TRP A 93 0.09 48.58 16.40
CA TRP A 93 -1.23 48.98 16.93
C TRP A 93 -2.25 49.37 15.84
N PHE A 94 -3.51 49.03 16.11
CA PHE A 94 -4.72 49.33 15.34
C PHE A 94 -5.46 50.57 15.93
N SER A 95 -6.16 51.29 15.02
CA SER A 95 -7.40 52.08 15.20
C SER A 95 -7.39 53.44 15.92
N ASN A 96 -7.61 54.54 15.16
CA ASN A 96 -8.84 55.38 15.19
C ASN A 96 -8.72 56.66 14.32
N LYS A 97 -9.82 57.05 13.67
CA LYS A 97 -10.07 58.27 12.84
C LYS A 97 -10.57 59.44 13.74
N PRO A 98 -10.62 60.75 13.34
CA PRO A 98 -11.46 61.24 12.20
C PRO A 98 -11.09 62.58 11.44
N ARG A 99 -11.81 62.81 10.31
CA ARG A 99 -12.15 64.04 9.48
C ARG A 99 -11.01 64.81 8.73
N ASN A 100 -10.85 64.81 7.38
CA ASN A 100 -11.62 65.25 6.18
C ASN A 100 -11.53 66.79 5.88
N PRO A 101 -11.58 67.33 4.64
CA PRO A 101 -11.45 66.77 3.27
C PRO A 101 -10.46 67.53 2.34
N GLN A 102 -10.02 66.89 1.23
CA GLN A 102 -10.03 67.48 -0.13
C GLN A 102 -9.64 66.42 -1.18
N THR A 103 -10.58 66.13 -2.08
CA THR A 103 -10.45 65.33 -3.33
C THR A 103 -10.15 66.29 -4.51
N PRO A 104 -9.45 65.88 -5.59
CA PRO A 104 -9.95 64.84 -6.51
C PRO A 104 -8.95 63.82 -7.12
N SER A 105 -9.47 62.59 -7.24
CA SER A 105 -9.40 61.60 -8.34
C SER A 105 -8.12 60.78 -8.64
N PRO A 106 -8.27 59.50 -9.07
CA PRO A 106 -7.29 58.45 -8.80
C PRO A 106 -6.49 57.97 -10.02
N LEU A 107 -5.21 57.68 -9.82
CA LEU A 107 -4.41 56.79 -10.68
C LEU A 107 -4.17 55.48 -9.94
N SER A 108 -4.67 54.39 -10.52
CA SER A 108 -4.63 53.02 -10.03
C SER A 108 -3.22 52.46 -9.86
N SER A 109 -2.93 51.79 -8.74
CA SER A 109 -1.76 50.94 -8.53
C SER A 109 -1.97 49.51 -9.09
N PRO A 110 -0.92 48.77 -9.51
CA PRO A 110 -1.07 47.47 -10.15
C PRO A 110 -1.19 46.30 -9.15
N ASN A 111 -2.10 45.38 -9.48
CA ASN A 111 -2.46 44.18 -8.73
C ASN A 111 -1.44 43.02 -8.96
N PRO A 112 -0.92 42.32 -7.91
CA PRO A 112 0.11 41.28 -8.06
C PRO A 112 -0.34 40.02 -8.83
N LYS A 113 -1.65 39.77 -9.00
CA LYS A 113 -2.17 38.72 -9.91
C LYS A 113 -1.91 39.03 -11.40
N ARG A 114 -1.58 40.27 -11.77
CA ARG A 114 -1.20 40.63 -13.15
C ARG A 114 0.21 40.25 -13.51
N LYS A 115 1.16 40.11 -12.56
CA LYS A 115 2.58 39.87 -12.91
C LYS A 115 2.83 38.53 -13.59
N GLY A 116 2.17 37.45 -13.17
CA GLY A 116 2.32 36.12 -13.80
C GLY A 116 1.64 36.04 -15.17
N HIS A 117 0.44 36.61 -15.29
CA HIS A 117 -0.28 36.71 -16.55
C HIS A 117 0.38 37.68 -17.53
N GLU A 118 0.98 38.76 -17.05
CA GLU A 118 1.80 39.68 -17.84
C GLU A 118 3.10 39.02 -18.27
N LEU A 119 3.78 38.22 -17.43
CA LEU A 119 4.95 37.45 -17.85
C LEU A 119 4.61 36.47 -18.98
N PHE A 120 3.50 35.73 -18.83
CA PHE A 120 3.01 34.80 -19.83
C PHE A 120 2.57 35.51 -21.12
N CYS A 121 1.82 36.61 -21.01
CA CYS A 121 1.43 37.43 -22.16
C CYS A 121 2.63 38.11 -22.83
N GLN A 122 3.66 38.51 -22.07
CA GLN A 122 4.89 39.09 -22.58
C GLN A 122 5.73 38.02 -23.30
N MET A 123 5.74 36.79 -22.80
CA MET A 123 6.36 35.63 -23.44
C MET A 123 5.66 35.30 -24.76
N ILE A 124 4.33 35.26 -24.77
CA ILE A 124 3.52 35.07 -25.99
C ILE A 124 3.75 36.21 -27.00
N LYS A 125 3.80 37.47 -26.54
CA LYS A 125 4.10 38.63 -27.41
C LYS A 125 5.53 38.58 -27.98
N ASN A 126 6.51 38.18 -27.17
CA ASN A 126 7.89 38.00 -27.62
C ASN A 126 8.00 36.82 -28.61
N MET A 127 7.25 35.74 -28.42
CA MET A 127 7.15 34.64 -29.39
C MET A 127 6.49 35.05 -30.70
N ILE A 128 5.48 35.93 -30.65
CA ILE A 128 4.80 36.45 -31.85
C ILE A 128 5.72 37.40 -32.63
N ALA A 129 6.48 38.28 -31.95
CA ALA A 129 7.41 39.21 -32.59
C ALA A 129 8.55 38.54 -33.37
N ILE A 130 8.81 37.25 -33.12
CA ILE A 130 9.80 36.42 -33.81
C ILE A 130 9.32 36.00 -35.22
N THR A 131 8.03 36.09 -35.53
CA THR A 131 7.46 35.52 -36.77
C THR A 131 7.49 36.43 -38.00
N THR A 132 8.03 37.65 -37.91
CA THR A 132 8.01 38.63 -39.01
C THR A 132 9.38 39.07 -39.55
N THR A 133 10.49 38.56 -39.03
CA THR A 133 11.84 38.94 -39.53
C THR A 133 12.75 37.72 -39.69
N THR A 134 13.50 37.73 -40.79
CA THR A 134 14.64 36.85 -41.09
C THR A 134 15.48 36.63 -39.83
N THR A 135 15.62 35.37 -39.41
CA THR A 135 16.24 34.98 -38.14
C THR A 135 17.72 35.37 -38.12
N SER A 136 18.00 36.55 -37.55
CA SER A 136 19.35 36.94 -37.11
C SER A 136 19.87 35.95 -36.07
N ASN A 137 21.18 35.70 -36.07
CA ASN A 137 21.89 34.90 -35.06
C ASN A 137 21.56 35.34 -33.61
N ASN A 138 21.19 36.61 -33.42
CA ASN A 138 20.79 37.16 -32.12
C ASN A 138 19.41 36.65 -31.65
N THR A 139 18.49 36.34 -32.56
CA THR A 139 17.16 35.80 -32.23
C THR A 139 17.25 34.36 -31.76
N ILE A 140 18.10 33.54 -32.39
CA ILE A 140 18.36 32.15 -31.98
C ILE A 140 19.01 32.11 -30.60
N LYS A 141 20.00 32.98 -30.34
CA LYS A 141 20.64 33.12 -29.01
C LYS A 141 19.63 33.53 -27.92
N LYS A 142 18.74 34.48 -28.22
CA LYS A 142 17.68 34.92 -27.28
C LYS A 142 16.67 33.81 -26.98
N LEU A 143 16.31 32.99 -27.98
CA LEU A 143 15.42 31.86 -27.81
C LEU A 143 16.06 30.75 -26.95
N GLY A 144 17.33 30.43 -27.21
CA GLY A 144 18.09 29.49 -26.38
C GLY A 144 18.18 29.95 -24.92
N PHE A 145 18.37 31.25 -24.69
CA PHE A 145 18.40 31.82 -23.34
C PHE A 145 17.07 31.70 -22.59
N GLU A 146 15.93 32.02 -23.24
CA GLU A 146 14.61 31.85 -22.62
C GLU A 146 14.26 30.36 -22.38
N PHE A 147 14.66 29.46 -23.28
CA PHE A 147 14.51 28.02 -23.08
C PHE A 147 15.29 27.54 -21.85
N ILE A 148 16.57 27.91 -21.74
CA ILE A 148 17.42 27.56 -20.59
C ILE A 148 16.82 28.10 -19.29
N LYS A 149 16.27 29.32 -19.32
CA LYS A 149 15.63 29.93 -18.16
C LYS A 149 14.36 29.19 -17.75
N ILE A 150 13.48 28.83 -18.68
CA ILE A 150 12.26 28.06 -18.41
C ILE A 150 12.64 26.68 -17.85
N LEU A 151 13.56 25.98 -18.51
CA LEU A 151 14.05 24.69 -18.07
C LEU A 151 14.63 24.78 -16.65
N GLY A 152 15.47 25.78 -16.36
CA GLY A 152 16.04 26.01 -15.04
C GLY A 152 15.00 26.27 -13.96
N ILE A 153 13.99 27.12 -14.24
CA ILE A 153 12.88 27.37 -13.30
C ILE A 153 12.04 26.11 -13.09
N THR A 154 11.70 25.39 -14.15
CA THR A 154 10.93 24.14 -14.06
C THR A 154 11.67 23.11 -13.21
N LEU A 155 12.96 22.87 -13.49
CA LEU A 155 13.78 21.96 -12.70
C LEU A 155 13.88 22.38 -11.23
N LEU A 156 14.01 23.68 -10.95
CA LEU A 156 14.01 24.19 -9.58
C LEU A 156 12.68 23.93 -8.86
N VAL A 157 11.54 24.14 -9.52
CA VAL A 157 10.21 23.85 -8.96
C VAL A 157 10.09 22.36 -8.65
N PHE A 158 10.50 21.48 -9.57
CA PHE A 158 10.49 20.04 -9.33
C PHE A 158 11.41 19.63 -8.18
N LEU A 159 12.59 20.24 -8.06
CA LEU A 159 13.50 20.00 -6.94
C LEU A 159 12.87 20.43 -5.60
N VAL A 160 12.23 21.60 -5.55
CA VAL A 160 11.54 22.07 -4.34
C VAL A 160 10.38 21.15 -3.99
N LEU A 161 9.56 20.75 -4.96
CA LEU A 161 8.48 19.79 -4.76
C LEU A 161 9.01 18.45 -4.26
N PHE A 162 10.09 17.93 -4.85
CA PHE A 162 10.75 16.70 -4.43
C PHE A 162 11.18 16.77 -2.95
N LEU A 163 11.86 17.85 -2.54
CA LEU A 163 12.32 18.04 -1.17
C LEU A 163 11.18 18.18 -0.14
N ILE A 164 10.05 18.77 -0.53
CA ILE A 164 8.87 18.90 0.34
C ILE A 164 8.09 17.58 0.40
N MET A 165 7.98 16.85 -0.70
CA MET A 165 7.14 15.66 -0.79
C MET A 165 7.73 14.45 -0.04
N ILE A 166 9.06 14.35 0.10
CA ILE A 166 9.70 13.29 0.89
C ILE A 166 9.15 13.21 2.33
N PRO A 167 9.20 14.28 3.16
CA PRO A 167 8.66 14.22 4.52
C PRO A 167 7.13 14.13 4.56
N VAL A 168 6.43 14.57 3.52
CA VAL A 168 4.97 14.40 3.42
C VAL A 168 4.60 12.93 3.25
N SER A 169 5.36 12.17 2.45
CA SER A 169 5.12 10.73 2.25
C SER A 169 5.22 9.92 3.56
N THR A 170 6.05 10.35 4.51
CA THR A 170 6.27 9.64 5.78
C THR A 170 5.28 10.00 6.88
N GLN A 171 4.53 11.10 6.73
CA GLN A 171 3.61 11.61 7.77
C GLN A 171 2.12 11.44 7.43
N MET A 172 1.75 11.27 6.17
CA MET A 172 0.35 11.41 5.72
C MET A 172 -0.40 10.10 5.40
N THR A 173 0.15 8.94 5.74
CA THR A 173 -0.47 7.66 5.36
C THR A 173 -1.44 7.16 6.42
N LYS A 174 -2.69 7.63 6.35
CA LYS A 174 -3.82 6.85 6.89
C LYS A 174 -4.03 5.63 6.01
N ASP A 175 -4.51 4.53 6.58
CA ASP A 175 -4.86 3.34 5.80
C ASP A 175 -5.91 3.69 4.72
N SER A 176 -5.71 3.13 3.53
CA SER A 176 -6.64 3.31 2.39
C SER A 176 -7.99 2.63 2.63
N THR A 177 -8.01 1.66 3.54
CA THR A 177 -9.17 0.90 3.98
C THR A 177 -9.64 1.36 5.35
N ASP A 178 -10.95 1.29 5.58
CA ASP A 178 -11.57 1.60 6.87
C ASP A 178 -11.97 0.30 7.59
N TYR A 179 -11.03 -0.28 8.33
CA TYR A 179 -11.23 -1.53 9.08
C TYR A 179 -12.28 -1.42 10.20
N SER A 180 -12.58 -0.21 10.68
CA SER A 180 -13.63 0.00 11.69
C SER A 180 -15.02 -0.42 11.21
N LYS A 181 -15.20 -0.54 9.89
CA LYS A 181 -16.44 -0.97 9.23
C LYS A 181 -16.38 -2.40 8.69
N ALA A 182 -15.35 -3.17 9.02
CA ALA A 182 -15.26 -4.56 8.59
C ALA A 182 -16.46 -5.36 9.14
N GLN A 183 -17.08 -6.16 8.27
CA GLN A 183 -18.20 -7.05 8.61
C GLN A 183 -17.94 -8.44 8.05
N PHE A 184 -18.37 -9.45 8.82
CA PHE A 184 -18.09 -10.87 8.55
C PHE A 184 -19.39 -11.67 8.43
N ASN A 185 -20.23 -11.28 7.48
CA ASN A 185 -21.59 -11.83 7.32
C ASN A 185 -21.60 -13.12 6.48
N TRP A 186 -20.79 -14.11 6.86
CA TRP A 186 -20.80 -15.45 6.27
C TRP A 186 -20.59 -16.51 7.35
N THR A 187 -20.74 -17.77 6.95
CA THR A 187 -20.44 -18.90 7.82
C THR A 187 -19.82 -19.99 6.95
N THR A 188 -18.73 -20.55 7.45
CA THR A 188 -17.99 -21.62 6.80
C THR A 188 -17.96 -22.84 7.71
N ASP A 189 -18.06 -24.03 7.12
CA ASP A 189 -17.77 -25.28 7.81
C ASP A 189 -16.71 -26.08 7.03
N PRO A 190 -15.42 -26.03 7.44
CA PRO A 190 -14.36 -26.77 6.75
C PRO A 190 -14.56 -28.29 6.80
N ARG A 191 -15.33 -28.80 7.76
CA ARG A 191 -15.61 -30.23 7.94
C ARG A 191 -16.45 -30.81 6.81
N SER A 192 -17.13 -29.95 6.04
CA SER A 192 -17.96 -30.39 4.91
C SER A 192 -17.16 -30.82 3.69
N TYR A 193 -15.87 -30.48 3.61
CA TYR A 193 -15.03 -30.79 2.44
C TYR A 193 -13.56 -31.13 2.76
N LEU A 194 -13.11 -30.97 4.01
CA LEU A 194 -11.76 -31.35 4.45
C LEU A 194 -11.80 -32.54 5.41
N THR A 195 -10.72 -33.31 5.41
CA THR A 195 -10.45 -34.39 6.35
C THR A 195 -9.16 -34.12 7.11
N PRO A 196 -9.04 -34.55 8.39
CA PRO A 196 -7.79 -34.39 9.14
C PRO A 196 -6.59 -35.01 8.44
N MET A 197 -5.42 -34.37 8.53
CA MET A 197 -4.17 -34.86 7.92
C MET A 197 -3.71 -36.19 8.52
N ASP A 198 -3.94 -36.41 9.81
CA ASP A 198 -3.89 -37.74 10.41
C ASP A 198 -5.21 -38.49 10.13
N PRO A 199 -5.22 -39.50 9.24
CA PRO A 199 -6.44 -40.22 8.88
C PRO A 199 -7.00 -41.04 10.05
N ASP A 200 -6.19 -41.36 11.06
CA ASP A 200 -6.57 -42.16 12.23
C ASP A 200 -7.00 -41.30 13.42
N PHE A 201 -7.06 -39.96 13.27
CA PHE A 201 -7.38 -39.04 14.36
C PHE A 201 -8.77 -39.25 14.96
N GLY A 202 -9.71 -39.75 14.16
CA GLY A 202 -11.08 -40.01 14.57
C GLY A 202 -11.94 -38.74 14.62
N ASN A 203 -12.93 -38.74 15.51
CA ASN A 203 -13.85 -37.61 15.68
C ASN A 203 -13.17 -36.42 16.36
N TYR A 204 -13.58 -35.21 16.00
CA TYR A 204 -13.11 -33.96 16.60
C TYR A 204 -14.28 -32.97 16.73
N ASN A 205 -14.19 -32.09 17.73
CA ASN A 205 -15.24 -31.12 18.05
C ASN A 205 -14.73 -29.68 18.16
N ILE A 206 -13.41 -29.47 18.09
CA ILE A 206 -12.78 -28.14 18.10
C ILE A 206 -12.13 -27.87 16.75
N LEU A 207 -12.32 -26.64 16.27
CA LEU A 207 -11.70 -26.01 15.11
C LEU A 207 -11.00 -24.75 15.64
N LEU A 208 -9.68 -24.85 15.82
CA LEU A 208 -8.85 -23.87 16.49
C LEU A 208 -7.96 -23.11 15.49
N ASP A 209 -7.94 -21.79 15.62
CA ASP A 209 -6.86 -20.94 15.10
C ASP A 209 -5.86 -20.67 16.22
N ALA A 210 -4.59 -21.08 16.06
CA ALA A 210 -3.60 -21.03 17.13
C ALA A 210 -2.64 -19.82 17.05
N HIS A 211 -2.83 -18.91 16.09
CA HIS A 211 -1.96 -17.74 15.90
C HIS A 211 -2.75 -16.58 15.28
N SER A 212 -2.97 -15.49 16.01
CA SER A 212 -3.74 -14.33 15.52
C SER A 212 -3.44 -13.03 16.26
N HIS A 213 -3.67 -11.88 15.60
CA HIS A 213 -3.28 -10.55 16.09
C HIS A 213 -4.47 -9.59 16.14
N THR A 214 -4.46 -8.68 17.13
CA THR A 214 -5.46 -7.62 17.29
C THR A 214 -4.82 -6.23 17.22
N THR A 215 -5.64 -5.18 17.32
CA THR A 215 -5.19 -3.79 17.48
C THR A 215 -4.39 -3.51 18.75
N TYR A 216 -4.20 -4.48 19.65
CA TYR A 216 -3.31 -4.35 20.80
C TYR A 216 -1.82 -4.54 20.44
N SER A 217 -1.54 -5.08 19.25
CA SER A 217 -0.21 -5.09 18.65
C SER A 217 -0.25 -4.41 17.28
N ASP A 218 -0.10 -5.15 16.19
CA ASP A 218 -0.04 -4.66 14.81
C ASP A 218 -1.19 -5.18 13.92
N GLY A 219 -2.11 -5.94 14.51
CA GLY A 219 -3.38 -6.29 13.88
C GLY A 219 -4.28 -5.07 13.61
N LYS A 220 -5.15 -5.20 12.62
CA LYS A 220 -6.09 -4.16 12.15
C LYS A 220 -7.52 -4.37 12.65
N MET A 221 -7.80 -5.54 13.23
CA MET A 221 -9.10 -5.89 13.82
C MET A 221 -9.07 -5.68 15.33
N THR A 222 -10.12 -5.09 15.89
CA THR A 222 -10.29 -5.09 17.36
C THR A 222 -10.46 -6.53 17.88
N PRO A 223 -10.24 -6.78 19.18
CA PRO A 223 -10.49 -8.10 19.77
C PRO A 223 -11.89 -8.67 19.43
N GLU A 224 -12.92 -7.82 19.42
CA GLU A 224 -14.28 -8.19 19.07
C GLU A 224 -14.40 -8.57 17.58
N GLN A 225 -13.84 -7.74 16.69
CA GLN A 225 -13.85 -8.02 15.25
C GLN A 225 -13.11 -9.32 14.93
N LEU A 226 -12.00 -9.60 15.61
CA LEU A 226 -11.25 -10.85 15.43
C LEU A 226 -12.09 -12.07 15.81
N VAL A 227 -12.82 -12.03 16.94
CA VAL A 227 -13.73 -13.11 17.33
C VAL A 227 -14.81 -13.34 16.28
N GLU A 228 -15.44 -12.26 15.77
CA GLU A 228 -16.45 -12.38 14.70
C GLU A 228 -15.88 -12.94 13.40
N TYR A 229 -14.69 -12.48 13.01
CA TYR A 229 -13.97 -12.99 11.84
C TYR A 229 -13.68 -14.49 11.98
N SER A 230 -13.18 -14.93 13.13
CA SER A 230 -12.86 -16.33 13.37
C SER A 230 -14.11 -17.21 13.34
N ARG A 231 -15.22 -16.77 13.95
CA ARG A 231 -16.51 -17.47 13.87
C ARG A 231 -17.01 -17.60 12.43
N ALA A 232 -16.95 -16.53 11.65
CA ALA A 232 -17.38 -16.55 10.25
C ALA A 232 -16.57 -17.56 9.41
N ASN A 233 -15.29 -17.73 9.72
CA ASN A 233 -14.39 -18.68 9.07
C ASN A 233 -14.44 -20.11 9.63
N GLY A 234 -15.43 -20.40 10.48
CA GLY A 234 -15.71 -21.76 10.96
C GLY A 234 -14.89 -22.19 12.18
N TYR A 235 -14.07 -21.31 12.76
CA TYR A 235 -13.43 -21.59 14.04
C TYR A 235 -14.48 -21.57 15.15
N ASN A 236 -14.27 -22.42 16.16
CA ASN A 236 -15.00 -22.35 17.44
C ASN A 236 -14.06 -22.14 18.63
N ALA A 237 -12.75 -22.09 18.38
CA ALA A 237 -11.75 -21.68 19.35
C ALA A 237 -10.66 -20.83 18.68
N LEU A 238 -10.06 -19.92 19.45
CA LEU A 238 -9.07 -18.96 18.97
C LEU A 238 -7.99 -18.76 20.04
N ILE A 239 -6.71 -18.77 19.64
CA ILE A 239 -5.61 -18.24 20.45
C ILE A 239 -5.21 -16.88 19.90
N VAL A 240 -5.25 -15.86 20.75
CA VAL A 240 -4.83 -14.51 20.40
C VAL A 240 -3.44 -14.27 20.97
N THR A 241 -2.50 -13.96 20.08
CA THR A 241 -1.05 -13.94 20.34
C THR A 241 -0.46 -12.61 19.92
N ASP A 242 -1.07 -11.51 20.35
CA ASP A 242 -0.54 -10.16 20.11
C ASP A 242 0.94 -10.07 20.49
N HIS A 243 1.73 -9.36 19.67
CA HIS A 243 3.16 -9.22 19.93
C HIS A 243 3.39 -8.59 21.31
N GLN A 244 4.19 -9.27 22.13
CA GLN A 244 4.72 -8.71 23.38
C GLN A 244 3.65 -8.35 24.42
N THR A 245 2.40 -8.80 24.26
CA THR A 245 1.31 -8.52 25.21
C THR A 245 0.21 -9.57 25.14
N VAL A 246 -0.32 -9.96 26.30
CA VAL A 246 -1.53 -10.79 26.38
C VAL A 246 -2.83 -9.98 26.36
N SER A 247 -2.73 -8.64 26.34
CA SER A 247 -3.85 -7.74 26.63
C SER A 247 -4.99 -7.85 25.62
N GLY A 248 -4.68 -8.00 24.33
CA GLY A 248 -5.73 -8.16 23.31
C GLY A 248 -6.41 -9.52 23.39
N GLY A 249 -5.68 -10.58 23.76
CA GLY A 249 -6.26 -11.90 24.03
C GLY A 249 -7.18 -11.92 25.25
N LEU A 250 -6.82 -11.21 26.33
CA LEU A 250 -7.70 -11.04 27.50
C LEU A 250 -8.97 -10.24 27.14
N ALA A 251 -8.86 -9.23 26.28
CA ALA A 251 -10.01 -8.47 25.79
C ALA A 251 -10.93 -9.33 24.91
N ALA A 252 -10.36 -10.13 24.00
CA ALA A 252 -11.09 -11.06 23.15
C ALA A 252 -11.79 -12.15 23.97
N GLU A 253 -11.12 -12.70 24.99
CA GLU A 253 -11.70 -13.67 25.92
C GLU A 253 -12.90 -13.10 26.66
N LYS A 254 -12.78 -11.89 27.20
CA LYS A 254 -13.90 -11.20 27.84
C LYS A 254 -15.08 -11.04 26.88
N TYR A 255 -14.82 -10.63 25.64
CA TYR A 255 -15.88 -10.47 24.62
C TYR A 255 -16.57 -11.80 24.30
N ALA A 256 -15.80 -12.87 24.06
CA ALA A 256 -16.34 -14.18 23.75
C ALA A 256 -17.17 -14.75 24.90
N LEU A 257 -16.74 -14.59 26.16
CA LEU A 257 -17.50 -15.00 27.34
C LEU A 257 -18.82 -14.23 27.48
N GLU A 258 -18.87 -12.96 27.08
CA GLU A 258 -20.08 -12.14 27.14
C GLU A 258 -21.05 -12.46 26.00
N LYS A 259 -20.55 -12.64 24.77
CA LYS A 259 -21.40 -12.77 23.56
C LYS A 259 -21.68 -14.21 23.15
N TYR A 260 -20.77 -15.13 23.41
CA TYR A 260 -20.83 -16.53 22.94
C TYR A 260 -20.52 -17.55 24.05
N PRO A 261 -21.18 -17.45 25.22
CA PRO A 261 -20.91 -18.34 26.34
C PRO A 261 -21.20 -19.80 25.96
N GLY A 262 -20.18 -20.65 26.04
CA GLY A 262 -20.29 -22.07 25.71
C GLY A 262 -20.32 -22.40 24.21
N GLU A 263 -20.16 -21.39 23.34
CA GLU A 263 -20.15 -21.56 21.88
C GLU A 263 -18.80 -21.22 21.24
N PHE A 264 -18.03 -20.30 21.84
CA PHE A 264 -16.73 -19.90 21.34
C PHE A 264 -15.72 -19.69 22.46
N ILE A 265 -14.53 -20.27 22.33
CA ILE A 265 -13.46 -20.15 23.34
C ILE A 265 -12.33 -19.30 22.79
N VAL A 266 -11.87 -18.34 23.60
CA VAL A 266 -10.63 -17.61 23.33
C VAL A 266 -9.62 -17.97 24.41
N ILE A 267 -8.39 -18.19 23.98
CA ILE A 267 -7.24 -18.49 24.82
C ILE A 267 -6.26 -17.31 24.69
N PRO A 268 -6.01 -16.57 25.78
CA PRO A 268 -4.96 -15.58 25.77
C PRO A 268 -3.58 -16.23 25.59
N GLY A 269 -2.76 -15.59 24.77
CA GLY A 269 -1.34 -15.87 24.62
C GLY A 269 -0.61 -14.60 24.21
N MET A 270 0.66 -14.73 23.84
CA MET A 270 1.42 -13.65 23.24
C MET A 270 2.40 -14.24 22.24
N GLU A 271 2.67 -13.53 21.16
CA GLU A 271 3.82 -13.85 20.33
C GLU A 271 5.06 -13.17 20.92
N TYR A 272 6.05 -14.01 21.22
CA TYR A 272 7.36 -13.64 21.69
C TYR A 272 8.36 -13.56 20.53
N ARG A 273 9.54 -13.03 20.83
CA ARG A 273 10.68 -12.90 19.91
C ARG A 273 10.93 -14.18 19.12
N ILE A 274 11.60 -14.00 17.98
CA ILE A 274 11.92 -15.05 16.99
C ILE A 274 10.70 -15.84 16.51
N HIS A 275 9.50 -15.25 16.63
CA HIS A 275 8.22 -15.86 16.27
C HIS A 275 7.97 -17.15 17.05
N MET A 276 7.68 -17.02 18.34
CA MET A 276 7.23 -18.11 19.20
C MET A 276 5.99 -17.69 19.98
N ASN A 277 4.91 -18.45 19.87
CA ASN A 277 3.71 -18.24 20.66
C ASN A 277 3.86 -18.84 22.04
N PHE A 278 3.64 -18.02 23.06
CA PHE A 278 3.43 -18.46 24.42
C PHE A 278 1.93 -18.55 24.65
N ILE A 279 1.43 -19.78 24.80
CA ILE A 279 0.00 -20.06 24.88
C ILE A 279 -0.39 -20.54 26.27
N GLY A 280 -1.63 -20.23 26.68
CA GLY A 280 -2.10 -20.59 28.01
C GLY A 280 -1.49 -19.76 29.13
N ILE A 281 -0.95 -18.58 28.80
CA ILE A 281 -0.48 -17.60 29.78
C ILE A 281 -1.42 -16.39 29.81
N ASN A 282 -1.51 -15.76 30.97
CA ASN A 282 -2.40 -14.65 31.27
C ASN A 282 -1.64 -13.45 31.85
N GLN A 283 -0.31 -13.48 31.80
CA GLN A 283 0.55 -12.36 32.14
C GLN A 283 1.57 -12.15 31.03
N THR A 284 1.80 -10.89 30.65
CA THR A 284 2.83 -10.54 29.68
C THR A 284 4.21 -10.83 30.25
N ILE A 285 5.02 -11.57 29.49
CA ILE A 285 6.44 -11.76 29.80
C ILE A 285 7.24 -10.63 29.14
N PRO A 286 8.03 -9.85 29.91
CA PRO A 286 8.86 -8.79 29.35
C PRO A 286 9.88 -9.30 28.34
N VAL A 287 10.18 -8.46 27.36
CA VAL A 287 10.85 -8.88 26.13
C VAL A 287 12.24 -8.25 26.06
N HIS A 288 13.26 -8.91 26.63
CA HIS A 288 14.66 -8.45 26.64
C HIS A 288 15.63 -9.65 26.66
N PRO A 289 16.78 -9.62 25.95
CA PRO A 289 17.31 -8.54 25.10
C PRO A 289 16.77 -8.54 23.66
N ALA A 290 17.09 -7.50 22.86
CA ALA A 290 16.58 -7.33 21.47
C ALA A 290 16.88 -8.51 20.54
N PHE A 291 18.05 -9.12 20.72
CA PHE A 291 18.50 -10.34 20.04
C PHE A 291 18.83 -11.35 21.14
N PRO A 292 17.89 -12.24 21.51
CA PRO A 292 18.10 -13.18 22.60
C PRO A 292 19.12 -14.24 22.20
N THR A 293 19.98 -14.60 23.14
CA THR A 293 20.85 -15.77 23.02
C THR A 293 20.05 -17.05 23.22
N ASP A 294 20.64 -18.19 22.84
CA ASP A 294 20.08 -19.51 23.13
C ASP A 294 19.77 -19.72 24.62
N GLN A 295 20.59 -19.14 25.51
CA GLN A 295 20.35 -19.21 26.94
C GLN A 295 19.15 -18.36 27.37
N ASP A 296 19.04 -17.13 26.85
CA ASP A 296 17.87 -16.26 27.11
C ASP A 296 16.56 -16.94 26.65
N MET A 297 16.62 -17.68 25.54
CA MET A 297 15.47 -18.43 25.02
C MET A 297 15.11 -19.61 25.92
N ARG A 298 16.08 -20.34 26.48
CA ARG A 298 15.81 -21.40 27.47
C ARG A 298 15.14 -20.85 28.72
N GLU A 299 15.69 -19.75 29.25
CA GLU A 299 15.15 -19.13 30.47
C GLU A 299 13.72 -18.63 30.28
N VAL A 300 13.37 -18.09 29.12
CA VAL A 300 12.00 -17.67 28.84
C VAL A 300 11.06 -18.86 28.63
N ILE A 301 11.52 -19.94 27.99
CA ILE A 301 10.75 -21.18 27.85
C ILE A 301 10.44 -21.78 29.23
N ASP A 302 11.46 -21.92 30.08
CA ASP A 302 11.31 -22.43 31.45
C ASP A 302 10.30 -21.58 32.24
N LYS A 303 10.39 -20.24 32.12
CA LYS A 303 9.43 -19.32 32.76
C LYS A 303 7.99 -19.51 32.25
N VAL A 304 7.79 -19.75 30.96
CA VAL A 304 6.45 -20.06 30.41
C VAL A 304 5.92 -21.35 31.01
N HIS A 305 6.76 -22.38 31.15
CA HIS A 305 6.39 -23.66 31.77
C HIS A 305 6.10 -23.52 33.26
N GLU A 306 6.86 -22.70 34.01
CA GLU A 306 6.58 -22.38 35.42
C GLU A 306 5.20 -21.74 35.61
N MET A 307 4.72 -21.00 34.60
CA MET A 307 3.38 -20.40 34.56
C MET A 307 2.29 -21.40 34.10
N GLY A 308 2.66 -22.64 33.76
CA GLY A 308 1.76 -23.67 33.22
C GLY A 308 1.42 -23.50 31.73
N GLY A 309 2.05 -22.54 31.06
CA GLY A 309 1.90 -22.29 29.63
C GLY A 309 2.67 -23.28 28.76
N MET A 310 2.59 -23.09 27.45
CA MET A 310 3.34 -23.85 26.44
C MET A 310 4.00 -22.91 25.44
N VAL A 311 5.09 -23.37 24.82
CA VAL A 311 5.81 -22.64 23.78
C VAL A 311 5.65 -23.34 22.44
N ILE A 312 5.05 -22.65 21.48
CA ILE A 312 4.91 -23.12 20.09
C ILE A 312 5.79 -22.24 19.20
N VAL A 313 6.65 -22.85 18.40
CA VAL A 313 7.47 -22.09 17.43
C VAL A 313 6.65 -21.80 16.19
N ASN A 314 6.60 -20.54 15.78
CA ASN A 314 5.81 -20.09 14.66
C ASN A 314 6.58 -20.23 13.33
N HIS A 315 5.85 -20.25 12.23
CA HIS A 315 6.27 -20.25 10.82
C HIS A 315 7.77 -20.09 10.48
N ILE A 316 8.57 -21.13 10.74
CA ILE A 316 10.02 -21.19 10.43
C ILE A 316 10.36 -20.87 8.95
N PRO A 317 9.55 -21.27 7.94
CA PRO A 317 9.85 -20.92 6.55
C PRO A 317 9.93 -19.41 6.31
N TRP A 318 9.16 -18.61 7.04
CA TRP A 318 9.25 -17.15 6.96
C TRP A 318 10.53 -16.65 7.62
N SER A 319 10.88 -17.15 8.80
CA SER A 319 12.11 -16.75 9.51
C SER A 319 13.38 -17.07 8.73
N THR A 320 13.37 -18.16 7.98
CA THR A 320 14.53 -18.69 7.24
C THR A 320 14.54 -18.33 5.75
N LYS A 321 13.48 -17.72 5.24
CA LYS A 321 13.40 -17.20 3.86
C LYS A 321 14.54 -16.18 3.64
N ILE A 322 15.11 -16.17 2.43
CA ILE A 322 16.10 -15.16 2.06
C ILE A 322 15.42 -13.82 1.81
N GLU A 323 15.84 -12.80 2.57
CA GLU A 323 15.37 -11.44 2.41
C GLU A 323 16.27 -10.72 1.39
N LEU A 324 15.68 -10.42 0.23
CA LEU A 324 16.34 -9.63 -0.79
C LEU A 324 16.23 -8.13 -0.46
N PRO A 325 17.26 -7.33 -0.77
CA PRO A 325 18.49 -7.66 -1.49
C PRO A 325 19.68 -8.02 -0.57
N TRP A 326 19.48 -8.26 0.72
CA TRP A 326 20.57 -8.58 1.64
C TRP A 326 21.15 -9.98 1.43
N ASN A 327 20.39 -10.88 0.80
CA ASN A 327 20.81 -12.25 0.52
C ASN A 327 21.19 -13.02 1.80
N ILE A 328 20.48 -12.73 2.89
CA ILE A 328 20.56 -13.40 4.20
C ILE A 328 19.14 -13.74 4.64
N ALA A 329 18.99 -14.67 5.58
CA ALA A 329 17.67 -15.03 6.10
C ALA A 329 16.96 -13.83 6.75
N THR A 330 15.61 -13.86 6.77
CA THR A 330 14.79 -12.86 7.46
C THR A 330 15.17 -12.73 8.93
N LEU A 331 15.49 -13.85 9.59
CA LEU A 331 16.14 -13.93 10.88
C LEU A 331 17.43 -14.75 10.75
N PRO A 332 18.60 -14.10 10.54
CA PRO A 332 19.88 -14.77 10.30
C PRO A 332 20.30 -15.75 11.40
N ASP A 333 20.03 -15.39 12.66
CA ASP A 333 20.42 -16.16 13.84
C ASP A 333 19.25 -16.98 14.42
N HIS A 334 18.24 -17.28 13.61
CA HIS A 334 17.12 -18.11 14.06
C HIS A 334 17.62 -19.52 14.43
N PRO A 335 17.33 -20.04 15.63
CA PRO A 335 17.75 -21.38 16.02
C PRO A 335 17.27 -22.46 15.06
N THR A 336 18.06 -23.52 14.94
CA THR A 336 17.63 -24.69 14.17
C THR A 336 16.47 -25.40 14.86
N ARG A 337 15.69 -26.19 14.10
CA ARG A 337 14.61 -27.02 14.66
C ARG A 337 15.11 -27.92 15.79
N GLN A 338 16.29 -28.53 15.63
CA GLN A 338 16.88 -29.38 16.66
C GLN A 338 17.24 -28.57 17.92
N THR A 339 17.88 -27.41 17.73
CA THR A 339 18.19 -26.50 18.84
C THR A 339 16.93 -26.11 19.63
N LEU A 340 15.83 -25.77 18.94
CA LEU A 340 14.55 -25.43 19.59
C LEU A 340 13.96 -26.62 20.35
N MET A 341 13.99 -27.82 19.76
CA MET A 341 13.57 -29.05 20.43
C MET A 341 14.40 -29.31 21.70
N ASP A 342 15.71 -29.11 21.62
CA ASP A 342 16.63 -29.28 22.75
C ASP A 342 16.46 -28.18 23.82
N MET A 343 15.86 -27.04 23.46
CA MET A 343 15.45 -25.97 24.39
C MET A 343 14.15 -26.28 25.13
N GLY A 344 13.39 -27.29 24.70
CA GLY A 344 12.17 -27.71 25.38
C GLY A 344 10.89 -27.08 24.86
N VAL A 345 10.86 -26.56 23.62
CA VAL A 345 9.59 -26.09 23.03
C VAL A 345 8.56 -27.23 22.96
N ASP A 346 7.28 -26.91 23.10
CA ASP A 346 6.19 -27.90 23.17
C ASP A 346 5.66 -28.32 21.80
N GLY A 347 5.86 -27.49 20.79
CA GLY A 347 5.29 -27.70 19.47
C GLY A 347 5.74 -26.71 18.43
N PHE A 348 5.22 -26.92 17.22
CA PHE A 348 5.51 -26.10 16.06
C PHE A 348 4.22 -25.78 15.31
N GLU A 349 4.15 -24.55 14.82
CA GLU A 349 3.24 -24.17 13.75
C GLU A 349 3.73 -24.80 12.45
N VAL A 350 2.99 -25.78 11.96
CA VAL A 350 3.33 -26.54 10.75
C VAL A 350 2.69 -25.92 9.52
N ILE A 351 1.55 -25.25 9.69
CA ILE A 351 0.86 -24.54 8.63
C ILE A 351 0.60 -23.13 9.11
N ASN A 352 1.12 -22.16 8.37
CA ASN A 352 0.89 -20.75 8.59
C ASN A 352 0.38 -20.13 7.29
N VAL A 353 -0.76 -19.45 7.34
CA VAL A 353 -1.47 -19.00 6.13
C VAL A 353 -1.58 -20.15 5.11
N SER A 354 -1.25 -19.92 3.84
CA SER A 354 -1.14 -20.93 2.79
C SER A 354 0.20 -21.71 2.77
N THR A 355 1.12 -21.43 3.69
CA THR A 355 2.45 -22.05 3.73
C THR A 355 2.46 -23.30 4.60
N PHE A 356 2.79 -24.44 4.00
CA PHE A 356 2.98 -25.70 4.70
C PHE A 356 4.48 -25.98 4.92
N ASP A 357 4.94 -25.97 6.18
CA ASP A 357 6.31 -26.33 6.57
C ASP A 357 6.50 -27.85 6.56
N LEU A 358 6.59 -28.40 5.35
CA LEU A 358 6.79 -29.83 5.13
C LEU A 358 8.06 -30.37 5.83
N PRO A 359 9.21 -29.67 5.88
CA PRO A 359 10.36 -30.11 6.66
C PRO A 359 10.08 -30.29 8.15
N THR A 360 9.39 -29.34 8.80
CA THR A 360 8.99 -29.49 10.21
C THR A 360 8.03 -30.66 10.36
N TYR A 361 6.99 -30.74 9.53
CA TYR A 361 6.04 -31.86 9.55
C TYR A 361 6.74 -33.22 9.47
N GLN A 362 7.62 -33.41 8.49
CA GLN A 362 8.36 -34.66 8.31
C GLN A 362 9.27 -34.99 9.50
N LEU A 363 9.89 -33.97 10.12
CA LEU A 363 10.72 -34.14 11.31
C LEU A 363 9.89 -34.61 12.52
N LEU A 364 8.70 -34.06 12.69
CA LEU A 364 7.78 -34.42 13.78
C LEU A 364 7.13 -35.79 13.59
N GLN A 365 6.98 -36.24 12.34
CA GLN A 365 6.44 -37.57 12.03
C GLN A 365 7.44 -38.71 12.19
N ARG A 366 8.73 -38.44 12.45
CA ARG A 366 9.72 -39.49 12.67
C ARG A 366 9.43 -40.25 13.97
N PRO A 367 9.69 -41.57 14.05
CA PRO A 367 9.37 -42.37 15.23
C PRO A 367 9.92 -41.81 16.55
N GLU A 368 11.10 -41.22 16.53
CA GLU A 368 11.77 -40.61 17.69
C GLU A 368 11.14 -39.29 18.17
N ASN A 369 10.32 -38.64 17.32
CA ASN A 369 9.65 -37.35 17.58
C ASN A 369 8.12 -37.47 17.61
N LYS A 370 7.58 -38.58 17.11
CA LYS A 370 6.15 -38.82 17.04
C LYS A 370 5.54 -38.70 18.43
N ASN A 371 4.48 -37.89 18.54
CA ASN A 371 3.77 -37.57 19.79
C ASN A 371 4.60 -36.83 20.86
N ARG A 372 5.81 -36.34 20.56
CA ARG A 372 6.59 -35.51 21.50
C ARG A 372 6.28 -34.03 21.40
N PHE A 373 5.88 -33.58 20.22
CA PHE A 373 5.62 -32.17 19.93
C PHE A 373 4.23 -31.99 19.33
N SER A 374 3.57 -30.91 19.71
CA SER A 374 2.26 -30.54 19.17
C SER A 374 2.43 -29.92 17.78
N MET A 375 1.57 -30.29 16.86
CA MET A 375 1.45 -29.63 15.57
C MET A 375 0.22 -28.73 15.59
N VAL A 376 0.39 -27.47 15.24
CA VAL A 376 -0.72 -26.52 15.13
C VAL A 376 -0.68 -25.79 13.79
N THR A 377 -1.79 -25.12 13.50
CA THR A 377 -1.96 -24.20 12.39
C THR A 377 -2.16 -22.80 12.94
N GLY A 378 -1.72 -21.78 12.20
CA GLY A 378 -2.01 -20.39 12.53
C GLY A 378 -2.42 -19.58 11.31
N SER A 379 -3.42 -18.73 11.50
CA SER A 379 -3.79 -17.76 10.46
C SER A 379 -2.78 -16.63 10.38
N ASP A 380 -2.10 -16.30 11.49
CA ASP A 380 -1.22 -15.14 11.62
C ASP A 380 -1.88 -13.87 11.08
N VAL A 381 -3.18 -13.76 11.37
CA VAL A 381 -4.04 -12.77 10.75
C VAL A 381 -3.79 -11.40 11.35
N HIS A 382 -3.34 -10.48 10.49
CA HIS A 382 -3.12 -9.07 10.84
C HIS A 382 -4.20 -8.15 10.28
N SER A 383 -4.91 -8.57 9.24
CA SER A 383 -6.04 -7.85 8.67
C SER A 383 -7.01 -8.88 8.08
N PRO A 384 -8.31 -8.56 7.90
CA PRO A 384 -9.22 -9.55 7.35
C PRO A 384 -8.74 -10.08 6.01
N ASP A 385 -8.35 -11.36 5.99
CA ASP A 385 -7.91 -12.08 4.81
C ASP A 385 -8.55 -13.48 4.82
N THR A 386 -7.93 -14.41 4.13
CA THR A 386 -8.43 -15.73 3.86
C THR A 386 -7.96 -16.68 4.96
N ALA A 387 -8.87 -17.49 5.50
CA ALA A 387 -8.47 -18.62 6.34
C ALA A 387 -8.07 -19.83 5.48
N TYR A 388 -7.00 -20.51 5.86
CA TYR A 388 -6.42 -21.62 5.09
C TYR A 388 -6.39 -22.94 5.86
N ALA A 389 -6.36 -22.90 7.19
CA ALA A 389 -6.05 -24.07 8.00
C ALA A 389 -6.71 -24.02 9.38
N TRP A 390 -7.00 -25.19 9.94
CA TRP A 390 -7.60 -25.34 11.26
C TRP A 390 -6.88 -26.42 12.05
N THR A 391 -6.50 -26.11 13.29
CA THR A 391 -6.05 -27.13 14.24
C THR A 391 -7.28 -27.84 14.78
N VAL A 392 -7.31 -29.16 14.70
CA VAL A 392 -8.45 -29.95 15.17
C VAL A 392 -8.07 -30.80 16.36
N LEU A 393 -8.98 -30.86 17.32
CA LEU A 393 -8.83 -31.64 18.54
C LEU A 393 -10.20 -32.11 19.06
N ASN A 394 -10.17 -33.13 19.89
CA ASN A 394 -11.36 -33.74 20.47
C ASN A 394 -11.36 -33.54 21.98
N ALA A 395 -11.81 -32.36 22.40
CA ALA A 395 -11.87 -32.01 23.81
C ALA A 395 -13.09 -32.66 24.47
N ARG A 396 -12.89 -33.33 25.62
CA ARG A 396 -13.99 -33.95 26.37
C ARG A 396 -15.04 -32.93 26.82
N GLU A 397 -14.59 -31.72 27.13
CA GLU A 397 -15.41 -30.59 27.52
C GLU A 397 -15.10 -29.39 26.63
N PHE A 398 -16.10 -28.55 26.37
CA PHE A 398 -15.92 -27.31 25.63
C PHE A 398 -15.43 -26.22 26.59
N THR A 399 -14.18 -26.35 27.07
CA THR A 399 -13.53 -25.41 27.99
C THR A 399 -12.10 -25.10 27.54
N LYS A 400 -11.58 -23.94 27.95
CA LYS A 400 -10.19 -23.53 27.69
C LYS A 400 -9.18 -24.56 28.18
N ASP A 401 -9.35 -25.08 29.39
CA ASP A 401 -8.42 -26.02 30.00
C ASP A 401 -8.41 -27.36 29.24
N ALA A 402 -9.57 -27.86 28.81
CA ALA A 402 -9.64 -29.08 28.02
C ALA A 402 -8.96 -28.92 26.65
N ILE A 403 -9.09 -27.75 26.00
CA ILE A 403 -8.39 -27.45 24.75
C ILE A 403 -6.87 -27.42 24.98
N LEU A 404 -6.42 -26.70 26.02
CA LEU A 404 -5.00 -26.65 26.39
C LEU A 404 -4.45 -28.03 26.74
N ASP A 405 -5.24 -28.89 27.37
CA ASP A 405 -4.85 -30.28 27.67
C ASP A 405 -4.70 -31.13 26.41
N GLU A 406 -5.57 -30.98 25.41
CA GLU A 406 -5.41 -31.70 24.13
C GLU A 406 -4.13 -31.26 23.40
N ILE A 407 -3.87 -29.94 23.35
CA ILE A 407 -2.63 -29.40 22.78
C ILE A 407 -1.43 -29.90 23.58
N ARG A 408 -1.47 -29.77 24.92
CA ARG A 408 -0.41 -30.25 25.81
C ARG A 408 -0.22 -31.74 25.69
N ASN A 409 -1.20 -32.54 25.35
CA ASN A 409 -1.01 -33.98 25.19
C ASN A 409 -0.74 -34.40 23.74
N ARG A 410 -0.44 -33.45 22.86
CA ARG A 410 -0.04 -33.70 21.47
C ARG A 410 -1.14 -34.45 20.70
N ARG A 411 -2.40 -34.25 21.10
CA ARG A 411 -3.60 -34.84 20.51
C ARG A 411 -4.26 -33.84 19.56
N THR A 412 -3.50 -33.45 18.53
CA THR A 412 -3.95 -32.51 17.50
C THR A 412 -3.78 -33.12 16.11
N SER A 413 -4.65 -32.73 15.19
CA SER A 413 -4.48 -32.92 13.76
C SER A 413 -4.80 -31.61 13.05
N LEU A 414 -4.66 -31.57 11.72
CA LEU A 414 -4.76 -30.34 10.94
C LEU A 414 -5.78 -30.53 9.81
N LEU A 415 -6.58 -29.51 9.53
CA LEU A 415 -7.28 -29.34 8.26
C LEU A 415 -6.55 -28.27 7.47
N PHE A 416 -6.41 -28.47 6.16
CA PHE A 416 -5.69 -27.54 5.30
C PHE A 416 -6.31 -27.43 3.91
N ASP A 417 -6.53 -26.20 3.46
CA ASP A 417 -6.88 -25.84 2.11
C ASP A 417 -5.90 -24.78 1.60
N ALA A 418 -4.98 -25.19 0.73
CA ALA A 418 -3.98 -24.29 0.15
C ALA A 418 -4.59 -23.20 -0.74
N ALA A 419 -5.81 -23.39 -1.26
CA ALA A 419 -6.54 -22.37 -1.99
C ALA A 419 -7.21 -21.36 -1.06
N GLY A 420 -7.42 -21.75 0.21
CA GLY A 420 -8.09 -20.95 1.22
C GLY A 420 -9.58 -20.77 0.96
N LEU A 421 -10.26 -20.19 1.97
CA LEU A 421 -11.66 -19.81 1.83
C LEU A 421 -11.88 -18.78 0.72
N ARG A 422 -13.03 -18.87 0.05
CA ARG A 422 -13.39 -17.93 -1.02
C ARG A 422 -14.05 -16.66 -0.50
N GLN A 423 -14.63 -16.73 0.70
CA GLN A 423 -15.28 -15.62 1.36
C GLN A 423 -14.24 -14.60 1.81
N LYS A 424 -14.49 -13.32 1.51
CA LYS A 424 -13.64 -12.20 1.92
C LYS A 424 -14.48 -11.08 2.49
N ALA A 425 -13.93 -10.37 3.47
CA ALA A 425 -14.56 -9.18 4.01
C ALA A 425 -14.63 -8.08 2.94
N ASN A 426 -15.81 -7.48 2.75
CA ASN A 426 -15.93 -6.28 1.93
C ASN A 426 -15.61 -5.05 2.79
N ILE A 427 -14.35 -4.61 2.75
CA ILE A 427 -13.87 -3.49 3.57
C ILE A 427 -14.00 -2.20 2.76
N PRO A 428 -14.82 -1.23 3.20
CA PRO A 428 -14.99 0.01 2.47
C PRO A 428 -13.71 0.84 2.49
N SER A 429 -13.59 1.64 1.45
CA SER A 429 -12.47 2.56 1.27
C SER A 429 -12.57 3.75 2.24
N ASN A 430 -11.44 4.24 2.75
CA ASN A 430 -11.39 5.36 3.69
C ASN A 430 -11.51 6.72 2.97
N PRO A 431 -12.61 7.48 3.14
CA PRO A 431 -12.79 8.75 2.42
C PRO A 431 -11.72 9.81 2.76
N GLN A 432 -11.21 9.79 3.99
CA GLN A 432 -10.16 10.74 4.41
C GLN A 432 -8.83 10.46 3.70
N PHE A 433 -8.55 9.20 3.36
CA PHE A 433 -7.40 8.85 2.55
C PHE A 433 -7.50 9.49 1.16
N TYR A 434 -8.67 9.42 0.49
CA TYR A 434 -8.83 9.97 -0.86
C TYR A 434 -8.70 11.49 -0.96
N VAL A 435 -9.03 12.24 0.10
CA VAL A 435 -8.80 13.69 0.14
C VAL A 435 -7.31 14.00 -0.03
N MET A 436 -6.45 13.19 0.59
CA MET A 436 -5.00 13.36 0.52
C MET A 436 -4.35 12.55 -0.59
N ALA A 437 -5.05 11.57 -1.17
CA ALA A 437 -4.50 10.62 -2.12
C ALA A 437 -3.76 11.29 -3.30
N PRO A 438 -4.24 12.37 -3.95
CA PRO A 438 -3.47 13.00 -5.03
C PRO A 438 -2.08 13.49 -4.59
N ILE A 439 -1.99 14.05 -3.38
CA ILE A 439 -0.72 14.53 -2.81
C ILE A 439 0.13 13.35 -2.36
N THR A 440 -0.48 12.35 -1.72
CA THR A 440 0.21 11.13 -1.28
C THR A 440 0.74 10.32 -2.46
N MET A 441 -0.03 10.18 -3.54
CA MET A 441 0.42 9.46 -4.74
C MET A 441 1.55 10.21 -5.45
N LEU A 442 1.46 11.54 -5.51
CA LEU A 442 2.56 12.34 -6.05
C LEU A 442 3.81 12.25 -5.16
N SER A 443 3.64 12.23 -3.84
CA SER A 443 4.76 12.06 -2.91
C SER A 443 5.38 10.67 -3.00
N LEU A 444 4.57 9.62 -3.15
CA LEU A 444 5.04 8.24 -3.41
C LEU A 444 5.80 8.14 -4.74
N TYR A 445 5.36 8.84 -5.79
CA TYR A 445 6.12 8.91 -7.04
C TYR A 445 7.51 9.47 -6.81
N PHE A 446 7.66 10.59 -6.11
CA PHE A 446 8.98 11.15 -5.80
C PHE A 446 9.76 10.30 -4.80
N ALA A 447 9.10 9.69 -3.84
CA ALA A 447 9.72 8.74 -2.92
C ALA A 447 10.29 7.53 -3.68
N SER A 448 9.70 7.10 -4.80
CA SER A 448 10.17 5.97 -5.60
C SER A 448 11.56 6.17 -6.25
N PHE A 449 12.11 7.39 -6.25
CA PHE A 449 13.45 7.68 -6.78
C PHE A 449 14.57 7.19 -5.87
N TYR A 450 14.22 6.81 -4.65
CA TYR A 450 15.10 6.08 -3.76
C TYR A 450 14.30 4.96 -3.10
N GLN A 451 14.98 3.92 -2.67
CA GLN A 451 14.40 2.97 -1.77
C GLN A 451 15.21 3.00 -0.49
N THR A 452 14.52 3.19 0.64
CA THR A 452 15.14 2.84 1.92
C THR A 452 14.93 1.36 2.11
N LEU A 453 15.98 0.59 1.85
CA LEU A 453 16.01 -0.82 2.18
C LEU A 453 16.20 -0.93 3.68
N ARG A 454 15.11 -1.24 4.36
CA ARG A 454 15.08 -1.60 5.76
C ARG A 454 14.77 -3.09 5.78
N GLY A 455 15.49 -3.83 6.61
CA GLY A 455 15.22 -5.25 6.79
C GLY A 455 13.80 -5.52 7.29
N MET A 456 13.52 -6.76 7.67
CA MET A 456 12.33 -7.06 8.44
C MET A 456 12.37 -6.34 9.79
N TYR A 457 11.22 -5.83 10.23
CA TYR A 457 11.13 -5.15 11.53
C TYR A 457 11.43 -6.14 12.65
N SER A 458 12.29 -5.75 13.59
CA SER A 458 12.70 -6.61 14.70
C SER A 458 11.69 -6.65 15.86
N PHE A 459 10.55 -5.96 15.70
CA PHE A 459 9.58 -5.72 16.77
C PHE A 459 10.17 -4.96 17.98
N GLN A 460 11.30 -4.27 17.81
CA GLN A 460 12.01 -3.52 18.87
C GLN A 460 12.43 -2.11 18.46
N GLY A 461 11.82 -1.55 17.43
CA GLY A 461 12.25 -0.27 16.88
C GLY A 461 13.54 -0.35 16.06
N SER A 462 14.01 -1.56 15.72
CA SER A 462 15.14 -1.80 14.80
C SER A 462 14.74 -2.76 13.67
N PHE A 463 15.70 -3.16 12.83
CA PHE A 463 15.50 -4.10 11.74
C PHE A 463 16.50 -5.25 11.85
N CYS A 464 16.10 -6.44 11.41
CA CYS A 464 16.93 -7.65 11.42
C CYS A 464 18.12 -7.55 10.46
N GLN A 465 18.02 -6.70 9.43
CA GLN A 465 19.07 -6.45 8.44
C GLN A 465 19.52 -4.99 8.49
N PRO A 466 20.78 -4.68 8.09
CA PRO A 466 21.30 -3.32 8.10
C PRO A 466 20.49 -2.42 7.14
N GLN A 467 20.09 -1.26 7.63
CA GLN A 467 19.39 -0.27 6.81
C GLN A 467 20.36 0.37 5.80
N ARG A 468 19.97 0.41 4.53
CA ARG A 468 20.68 1.15 3.48
C ARG A 468 19.72 1.94 2.61
N VAL A 469 20.22 3.00 1.98
CA VAL A 469 19.45 3.81 1.03
C VAL A 469 20.04 3.60 -0.35
N GLU A 470 19.21 3.15 -1.28
CA GLU A 470 19.55 3.06 -2.70
C GLU A 470 18.87 4.20 -3.45
N VAL A 471 19.62 4.91 -4.28
CA VAL A 471 19.11 6.03 -5.07
C VAL A 471 19.12 5.63 -6.55
N TYR A 472 17.98 5.68 -7.20
CA TYR A 472 17.84 5.34 -8.61
C TYR A 472 18.17 6.55 -9.49
N GLY A 473 19.47 6.84 -9.63
CA GLY A 473 19.96 7.98 -10.41
C GLY A 473 19.43 8.06 -11.85
N SER A 474 19.23 6.91 -12.51
CA SER A 474 18.68 6.83 -13.86
C SER A 474 17.24 7.36 -13.95
N MET A 475 16.42 7.17 -12.92
CA MET A 475 15.05 7.70 -12.89
C MET A 475 15.04 9.23 -12.89
N PHE A 476 15.99 9.87 -12.19
CA PHE A 476 16.18 11.33 -12.28
C PHE A 476 16.57 11.76 -13.69
N GLY A 477 17.50 11.04 -14.33
CA GLY A 477 17.89 11.30 -15.72
C GLY A 477 16.70 11.25 -16.68
N PHE A 478 15.87 10.21 -16.58
CA PHE A 478 14.66 10.08 -17.41
C PHE A 478 13.60 11.12 -17.07
N LEU A 479 13.40 11.49 -15.79
CA LEU A 479 12.50 12.58 -15.41
C LEU A 479 12.90 13.89 -16.11
N VAL A 480 14.19 14.24 -16.06
CA VAL A 480 14.72 15.43 -16.73
C VAL A 480 14.52 15.34 -18.25
N LEU A 481 14.80 14.17 -18.85
CA LEU A 481 14.56 13.92 -20.28
C LEU A 481 13.10 14.18 -20.66
N TRP A 482 12.14 13.63 -19.89
CA TRP A 482 10.71 13.80 -20.15
C TRP A 482 10.26 15.25 -19.96
N ILE A 483 10.77 15.97 -18.94
CA ILE A 483 10.52 17.40 -18.76
C ILE A 483 10.98 18.19 -19.98
N VAL A 484 12.20 17.92 -20.47
CA VAL A 484 12.74 18.56 -21.69
C VAL A 484 11.85 18.24 -22.89
N LEU A 485 11.47 16.98 -23.08
CA LEU A 485 10.61 16.57 -24.18
C LEU A 485 9.25 17.28 -24.14
N PHE A 486 8.60 17.37 -22.97
CA PHE A 486 7.32 18.06 -22.82
C PHE A 486 7.43 19.56 -23.08
N ILE A 487 8.52 20.21 -22.66
CA ILE A 487 8.76 21.62 -22.99
C ILE A 487 8.92 21.78 -24.51
N VAL A 488 9.72 20.93 -25.16
CA VAL A 488 9.94 20.97 -26.62
C VAL A 488 8.65 20.74 -27.39
N VAL A 489 7.87 19.70 -27.03
CA VAL A 489 6.57 19.40 -27.65
C VAL A 489 5.59 20.55 -27.40
N GLY A 490 5.51 21.07 -26.17
CA GLY A 490 4.66 22.21 -25.83
C GLY A 490 5.00 23.47 -26.62
N MET A 491 6.28 23.77 -26.80
CA MET A 491 6.75 24.87 -27.66
C MET A 491 6.38 24.63 -29.14
N GLY A 492 6.52 23.39 -29.63
CA GLY A 492 6.10 23.01 -30.98
C GLY A 492 4.60 23.21 -31.20
N CYS A 493 3.77 22.74 -30.26
CA CYS A 493 2.32 22.96 -30.30
C CYS A 493 1.95 24.45 -30.27
N ALA A 494 2.57 25.23 -29.37
CA ALA A 494 2.37 26.68 -29.30
C ALA A 494 2.75 27.38 -30.60
N PHE A 495 3.83 26.94 -31.26
CA PHE A 495 4.25 27.45 -32.56
C PHE A 495 3.21 27.18 -33.66
N VAL A 496 2.71 25.94 -33.76
CA VAL A 496 1.66 25.56 -34.73
C VAL A 496 0.38 26.38 -34.50
N VAL A 497 -0.09 26.46 -33.25
CA VAL A 497 -1.28 27.25 -32.88
C VAL A 497 -1.08 28.74 -33.21
N GLY A 498 0.10 29.29 -32.92
CA GLY A 498 0.46 30.67 -33.27
C GLY A 498 0.39 30.93 -34.77
N ARG A 499 0.93 30.03 -35.59
CA ARG A 499 0.87 30.12 -37.06
C ARG A 499 -0.57 30.08 -37.59
N VAL A 500 -1.38 29.17 -37.08
CA VAL A 500 -2.81 29.07 -37.45
C VAL A 500 -3.55 30.36 -37.08
N LYS A 501 -3.34 30.88 -35.86
CA LYS A 501 -3.94 32.14 -35.41
C LYS A 501 -3.53 33.32 -36.28
N CYS A 502 -2.25 33.47 -36.64
CA CYS A 502 -1.79 34.52 -37.55
C CYS A 502 -2.45 34.41 -38.92
N LYS A 503 -2.55 33.21 -39.49
CA LYS A 503 -3.20 32.98 -40.79
C LYS A 503 -4.69 33.34 -40.73
N ILE A 504 -5.40 32.98 -39.65
CA ILE A 504 -6.79 33.37 -39.42
C ILE A 504 -6.91 34.90 -39.32
N MET A 505 -6.05 35.56 -38.54
CA MET A 505 -6.06 37.02 -38.40
C MET A 505 -5.79 37.73 -39.74
N GLU A 506 -4.90 37.18 -40.58
CA GLU A 506 -4.61 37.72 -41.90
C GLU A 506 -5.82 37.62 -42.84
N VAL A 507 -6.53 36.49 -42.81
CA VAL A 507 -7.79 36.29 -43.55
C VAL A 507 -8.86 37.26 -43.05
N VAL A 508 -9.00 37.44 -41.74
CA VAL A 508 -9.95 38.40 -41.14
C VAL A 508 -9.60 39.84 -41.55
N LYS A 509 -8.30 40.20 -41.52
CA LYS A 509 -7.82 41.53 -41.93
C LYS A 509 -8.10 41.79 -43.41
N LYS A 510 -7.76 40.84 -44.30
CA LYS A 510 -8.06 40.92 -45.75
C LYS A 510 -9.57 41.05 -46.01
N LYS A 511 -10.41 40.33 -45.26
CA LYS A 511 -11.88 40.44 -45.36
C LYS A 511 -12.38 41.82 -44.92
N LYS A 512 -11.80 42.41 -43.86
CA LYS A 512 -12.13 43.76 -43.37
C LYS A 512 -11.68 44.85 -44.35
N GLU A 513 -10.48 44.72 -44.93
CA GLU A 513 -9.96 45.62 -45.96
C GLU A 513 -10.78 45.55 -47.26
N ARG A 514 -11.21 44.35 -47.69
CA ARG A 514 -12.11 44.17 -48.84
C ARG A 514 -13.46 44.84 -48.60
N LYS A 515 -14.03 44.71 -47.39
CA LYS A 515 -15.29 45.37 -47.00
C LYS A 515 -15.17 46.91 -47.00
N MET A 516 -14.03 47.46 -46.57
CA MET A 516 -13.77 48.91 -46.62
C MET A 516 -13.50 49.44 -48.03
N ARG A 517 -12.92 48.64 -48.94
CA ARG A 517 -12.77 49.02 -50.36
C ARG A 517 -14.12 49.08 -51.07
N LEU A 518 -15.00 48.11 -50.82
CA LEU A 518 -16.36 48.07 -51.37
C LEU A 518 -17.23 49.25 -50.89
N SER A 519 -17.06 49.70 -49.64
CA SER A 519 -17.77 50.90 -49.15
C SER A 519 -17.22 52.22 -49.70
N ARG A 520 -15.95 52.25 -50.16
CA ARG A 520 -15.34 53.43 -50.80
C ARG A 520 -15.66 53.53 -52.29
N SER A 521 -15.77 52.41 -53.00
CA SER A 521 -16.19 52.39 -54.41
C SER A 521 -17.70 52.64 -54.60
N GLY A 522 -18.51 52.50 -53.55
CA GLY A 522 -19.93 52.87 -53.57
C GLY A 522 -20.22 54.35 -53.35
N SER A 523 -19.18 55.20 -53.21
CA SER A 523 -19.31 56.63 -52.92
C SER A 523 -18.87 57.54 -54.08
N SER A 524 -18.46 56.99 -55.23
CA SER A 524 -17.97 57.78 -56.38
C SER A 524 -18.88 57.76 -57.61
N ASN A 525 -20.10 57.21 -57.52
CA ASN A 525 -21.09 57.28 -58.59
C ASN A 525 -22.35 57.92 -58.00
N ASN A 526 -22.45 59.24 -58.07
CA ASN A 526 -23.70 60.00 -57.98
C ASN A 526 -23.40 61.47 -58.32
N GLU A 527 -23.11 61.72 -59.59
CA GLU A 527 -23.53 62.94 -60.28
C GLU A 527 -24.13 62.50 -61.62
N ASP A 528 -25.19 63.21 -62.03
CA ASP A 528 -25.96 63.11 -63.28
C ASP A 528 -27.05 62.01 -63.33
N ASP A 529 -28.30 62.35 -62.98
CA ASP A 529 -29.24 62.87 -63.99
C ASP A 529 -30.59 63.27 -63.33
N ASN A 530 -31.17 64.36 -63.81
CA ASN A 530 -32.50 64.86 -63.45
C ASN A 530 -33.57 64.13 -64.27
N GLY A 531 -34.76 63.92 -63.71
CA GLY A 531 -35.94 63.60 -64.51
C GLY A 531 -37.09 63.01 -63.73
N ASP A 532 -38.10 63.85 -63.47
CA ASP A 532 -39.49 63.48 -63.19
C ASP A 532 -39.96 62.34 -64.10
N ASP A 533 -40.70 61.35 -63.58
CA ASP A 533 -42.15 61.39 -63.70
C ASP A 533 -42.88 60.25 -62.97
N SER A 534 -44.14 60.54 -62.74
CA SER A 534 -45.23 59.90 -61.99
C SER A 534 -45.72 58.50 -62.40
N LEU A 535 -46.62 57.95 -61.53
CA LEU A 535 -47.61 56.85 -61.69
C LEU A 535 -47.20 55.48 -61.11
N SER A 536 -47.69 55.05 -59.94
CA SER A 536 -49.05 54.67 -59.47
C SER A 536 -49.34 53.16 -59.55
N VAL A 537 -50.12 52.73 -58.54
CA VAL A 537 -50.88 51.47 -58.38
C VAL A 537 -50.26 50.36 -57.51
N SER A 538 -50.97 50.17 -56.39
CA SER A 538 -50.81 49.22 -55.28
C SER A 538 -51.47 47.84 -55.59
N PRO A 539 -51.95 47.04 -54.62
CA PRO A 539 -51.22 46.08 -53.78
C PRO A 539 -51.90 44.68 -53.75
N ILE A 540 -51.21 43.64 -53.24
CA ILE A 540 -51.85 42.41 -52.72
C ILE A 540 -50.97 41.96 -51.53
N SER A 541 -51.39 42.15 -50.27
CA SER A 541 -52.13 41.21 -49.40
C SER A 541 -51.46 39.81 -49.33
N SER A 542 -51.40 39.06 -48.23
CA SER A 542 -51.87 39.17 -46.86
C SER A 542 -51.56 37.79 -46.24
N SER A 543 -51.22 37.77 -44.94
CA SER A 543 -51.82 36.82 -43.97
C SER A 543 -51.29 35.37 -43.93
N THR A 544 -51.18 34.65 -42.79
CA THR A 544 -51.18 34.89 -41.34
C THR A 544 -50.70 33.56 -40.69
N THR A 545 -50.11 33.62 -39.49
CA THR A 545 -50.19 32.66 -38.34
C THR A 545 -50.33 31.15 -38.55
N HIS A 546 -49.53 30.34 -37.83
CA HIS A 546 -49.92 29.78 -36.52
C HIS A 546 -48.82 28.96 -35.83
N LEU A 547 -48.83 29.03 -34.49
CA LEU A 547 -48.16 28.16 -33.52
C LEU A 547 -48.53 26.68 -33.66
N ILE A 548 -47.69 25.77 -33.13
CA ILE A 548 -48.07 24.67 -32.21
C ILE A 548 -46.83 24.04 -31.54
N ASN A 549 -46.98 23.76 -30.25
CA ASN A 549 -46.15 22.95 -29.33
C ASN A 549 -45.89 21.52 -29.83
N HIS A 550 -44.74 20.91 -29.48
CA HIS A 550 -44.67 19.90 -28.41
C HIS A 550 -43.26 19.33 -28.21
N SER A 551 -42.98 19.05 -26.94
CA SER A 551 -41.94 18.18 -26.38
C SER A 551 -42.02 16.73 -26.87
N ASN A 552 -40.88 16.07 -27.10
CA ASN A 552 -40.43 14.91 -26.30
C ASN A 552 -39.19 14.21 -26.89
N ASN A 553 -38.26 13.93 -25.96
CA ASN A 553 -37.48 12.70 -25.77
C ASN A 553 -36.44 12.18 -26.78
N ASN A 554 -35.29 11.92 -26.16
CA ASN A 554 -34.37 10.78 -26.29
C ASN A 554 -33.48 10.71 -27.55
N LEU A 555 -32.16 10.80 -27.33
CA LEU A 555 -31.31 9.68 -26.88
C LEU A 555 -30.05 10.19 -26.18
#